data_AF-A0A409Y820-F1
#
_entry.id   AF-A0A409Y820-F1
#
_cell.length_a   1.000
_cell.length_b   1.000
_cell.length_c   1.000
_cell.angle_alpha   90.00
_cell.angle_beta   90.00
_cell.angle_gamma   90.00
#
_symmetry.space_group_name_H-M   'P 1'
#
loop_
_entity.id
_entity.type
_entity.pdbx_description
1 polymer ?
#
loop_
_entity_poly.entity_id
_entity_poly.type
_entity_poly.pdbx_seq_one_letter_code
_entity_poly.pdbx_strand_id
1 'polypeptide(L)'
;MFSLFRAVTFSLFAATALAAPAAEIDVEARQLTCPGVKVFFARGTTEVPTLGAVVGPQFASAVRLAVVGKTVDVEGLDYPALVSGYLAGGDIGGAIRMANDVTSIANRCPNTKIVMSGYSQGAQVTHRAAARLSSAIQQRVNAVVTFGDPYERTSLPGVLQSRRKTFCAFGDLICSGQPIILPAHLGYGADAPAAAAFIAARIQATILPQIRMRLDFFKTLALATFAATAFAAPAADVEARQLLCPDVKVFFARGTTEIPTLGTVVGPPFAAALNIALVGKNVDFEGLDYPALVSGYLAGGDIGGAIKMANDVTSIASRCANTKIVMSGYSQGAQVTHRAAARLSSSVQQRVDAVVTFGDPYEDTALPGVLQSRRKTFCAFGDLICTGQPIILPAHLGYGADAPAAAAFVAARV
;
A
#
# COMPACT_ATOMS: atom_id res chain seq x y z
N MET A 1 -8.03 87.91 -60.38
CA MET A 1 -7.60 86.57 -60.81
C MET A 1 -7.47 85.67 -59.59
N PHE A 2 -8.36 84.68 -59.52
CA PHE A 2 -8.42 83.45 -58.72
C PHE A 2 -7.67 83.28 -57.37
N SER A 3 -8.51 82.95 -56.38
CA SER A 3 -8.34 82.28 -55.08
C SER A 3 -7.29 81.16 -55.02
N LEU A 4 -6.65 80.97 -53.85
CA LEU A 4 -6.17 79.66 -53.39
C LEU A 4 -6.14 79.58 -51.86
N PHE A 5 -7.22 79.01 -51.31
CA PHE A 5 -7.28 78.41 -49.98
C PHE A 5 -6.23 77.29 -49.88
N ARG A 6 -5.38 77.32 -48.84
CA ARG A 6 -4.52 76.19 -48.47
C ARG A 6 -5.37 75.07 -47.86
N ALA A 7 -5.62 74.01 -48.62
CA ALA A 7 -6.24 72.80 -48.13
C ALA A 7 -5.25 72.03 -47.24
N VAL A 8 -5.69 71.69 -46.02
CA VAL A 8 -5.00 70.75 -45.13
C VAL A 8 -5.46 69.35 -45.50
N THR A 9 -4.57 68.54 -46.06
CA THR A 9 -4.81 67.12 -46.34
C THR A 9 -4.47 66.27 -45.11
N PHE A 10 -5.48 65.80 -44.39
CA PHE A 10 -5.35 64.71 -43.41
C PHE A 10 -5.23 63.39 -44.19
N SER A 11 -4.05 62.76 -44.16
CA SER A 11 -3.87 61.40 -44.68
C SER A 11 -4.37 60.40 -43.64
N LEU A 12 -5.46 59.71 -43.97
CA LEU A 12 -6.03 58.63 -43.18
C LEU A 12 -5.25 57.33 -43.48
N PHE A 13 -4.34 56.93 -42.59
CA PHE A 13 -3.72 55.61 -42.67
C PHE A 13 -4.68 54.56 -42.10
N ALA A 14 -5.30 53.77 -42.98
CA ALA A 14 -6.03 52.57 -42.60
C ALA A 14 -5.02 51.47 -42.25
N ALA A 15 -4.80 51.23 -40.96
CA ALA A 15 -4.06 50.07 -40.48
C ALA A 15 -4.93 48.81 -40.61
N THR A 16 -4.67 48.01 -41.64
CA THR A 16 -5.21 46.66 -41.77
C THR A 16 -4.46 45.75 -40.79
N ALA A 17 -5.07 45.46 -39.65
CA ALA A 17 -4.59 44.43 -38.75
C ALA A 17 -4.80 43.06 -39.41
N LEU A 18 -3.73 42.46 -39.93
CA LEU A 18 -3.71 41.04 -40.27
C LEU A 18 -3.84 40.25 -38.96
N ALA A 19 -5.03 39.70 -38.70
CA ALA A 19 -5.22 38.67 -37.70
C ALA A 19 -4.40 37.44 -38.13
N ALA A 20 -3.28 37.20 -37.45
CA ALA A 20 -2.61 35.92 -37.52
C ALA A 20 -3.61 34.84 -37.07
N PRO A 21 -3.77 33.72 -37.78
CA PRO A 21 -4.59 32.63 -37.30
C PRO A 21 -4.00 32.17 -35.98
N ALA A 22 -4.77 32.27 -34.90
CA ALA A 22 -4.46 31.56 -33.68
C ALA A 22 -4.32 30.09 -34.07
N ALA A 23 -3.14 29.52 -33.88
CA ALA A 23 -2.94 28.09 -34.09
C ALA A 23 -3.95 27.36 -33.20
N GLU A 24 -5.00 26.82 -33.83
CA GLU A 24 -5.81 25.78 -33.23
C GLU A 24 -4.86 24.60 -33.06
N ILE A 25 -4.23 24.50 -31.88
CA ILE A 25 -3.52 23.29 -31.49
C ILE A 25 -4.58 22.22 -31.45
N ASP A 26 -4.53 21.38 -32.46
CA ASP A 26 -5.44 20.27 -32.72
C ASP A 26 -5.75 19.54 -31.39
N VAL A 27 -7.03 19.58 -31.01
CA VAL A 27 -7.52 18.95 -29.78
C VAL A 27 -7.16 17.46 -29.78
N GLU A 28 -7.04 16.88 -30.97
CA GLU A 28 -6.68 15.48 -31.21
C GLU A 28 -5.22 15.19 -30.82
N ALA A 29 -4.28 16.09 -31.13
CA ALA A 29 -2.86 15.93 -30.75
C ALA A 29 -2.63 16.05 -29.23
N ARG A 30 -3.43 16.87 -28.53
CA ARG A 30 -3.39 17.00 -27.05
C ARG A 30 -3.96 15.79 -26.33
N GLN A 31 -4.86 15.03 -26.95
CA GLN A 31 -5.47 13.84 -26.36
C GLN A 31 -4.54 12.61 -26.33
N LEU A 32 -3.54 12.55 -27.20
CA LEU A 32 -2.59 11.43 -27.25
C LEU A 32 -1.76 11.26 -25.96
N THR A 33 -1.66 12.30 -25.13
CA THR A 33 -0.97 12.26 -23.83
C THR A 33 -1.90 12.08 -22.62
N CYS A 34 -3.21 11.99 -22.84
CA CYS A 34 -4.19 11.87 -21.76
C CYS A 34 -4.40 10.40 -21.34
N PRO A 35 -4.36 10.07 -20.04
CA PRO A 35 -4.65 8.70 -19.62
C PRO A 35 -6.14 8.39 -19.81
N GLY A 36 -6.48 7.14 -20.09
CA GLY A 36 -7.86 6.69 -20.14
C GLY A 36 -8.59 6.88 -18.80
N VAL A 37 -7.86 6.69 -17.70
CA VAL A 37 -8.31 6.96 -16.32
C VAL A 37 -7.23 7.73 -15.57
N LYS A 38 -7.61 8.85 -14.95
CA LYS A 38 -6.78 9.61 -14.02
C LYS A 38 -7.36 9.50 -12.61
N VAL A 39 -6.53 9.10 -11.67
CA VAL A 39 -6.88 8.98 -10.25
C VAL A 39 -6.03 9.94 -9.44
N PHE A 40 -6.67 10.81 -8.67
CA PHE A 40 -6.00 11.66 -7.68
C PHE A 40 -6.17 11.07 -6.30
N PHE A 41 -5.07 10.80 -5.61
CA PHE A 41 -5.07 10.15 -4.30
C PHE A 41 -4.44 11.04 -3.23
N ALA A 42 -5.18 11.35 -2.17
CA ALA A 42 -4.66 12.00 -0.99
C ALA A 42 -4.34 10.97 0.10
N ARG A 43 -3.07 10.86 0.49
CA ARG A 43 -2.59 9.95 1.55
C ARG A 43 -3.06 10.36 2.96
N GLY A 44 -2.92 9.49 3.94
CA GLY A 44 -3.29 9.74 5.33
C GLY A 44 -2.31 10.62 6.11
N THR A 45 -2.68 10.99 7.34
CA THR A 45 -1.84 11.79 8.25
C THR A 45 -0.49 11.11 8.47
N THR A 46 0.60 11.87 8.43
CA THR A 46 2.00 11.43 8.56
C THR A 46 2.48 10.39 7.55
N GLU A 47 1.70 10.06 6.53
CA GLU A 47 2.14 9.12 5.50
C GLU A 47 3.25 9.72 4.63
N VAL A 48 4.10 8.85 4.09
CA VAL A 48 5.19 9.24 3.19
C VAL A 48 4.67 9.68 1.82
N PRO A 49 5.29 10.67 1.16
CA PRO A 49 4.91 11.05 -0.19
C PRO A 49 5.11 9.93 -1.23
N THR A 50 4.38 9.89 -2.34
CA THR A 50 3.18 10.71 -2.64
C THR A 50 1.88 9.94 -2.39
N LEU A 51 1.92 8.61 -2.43
CA LEU A 51 0.75 7.73 -2.25
C LEU A 51 0.58 7.22 -0.81
N GLY A 52 1.54 7.46 0.08
CA GLY A 52 1.56 6.78 1.38
C GLY A 52 1.95 5.31 1.28
N ALA A 53 1.74 4.58 2.39
CA ALA A 53 2.11 3.18 2.54
C ALA A 53 0.91 2.26 2.87
N VAL A 54 -0.17 2.82 3.46
CA VAL A 54 -1.29 2.04 3.99
C VAL A 54 -2.30 1.65 2.90
N VAL A 55 -2.73 2.62 2.08
CA VAL A 55 -3.82 2.42 1.11
C VAL A 55 -3.39 2.70 -0.33
N GLY A 56 -2.66 3.79 -0.56
CA GLY A 56 -2.40 4.31 -1.91
C GLY A 56 -1.71 3.32 -2.85
N PRO A 57 -0.62 2.62 -2.46
CA PRO A 57 0.05 1.66 -3.33
C PRO A 57 -0.86 0.49 -3.76
N GLN A 58 -1.60 -0.09 -2.81
CA GLN A 58 -2.50 -1.24 -3.05
C GLN A 58 -3.68 -0.80 -3.91
N PHE A 59 -4.27 0.35 -3.59
CA PHE A 59 -5.34 0.97 -4.37
C PHE A 59 -4.89 1.26 -5.81
N ALA A 60 -3.71 1.84 -6.00
CA ALA A 60 -3.16 2.13 -7.32
C ALA A 60 -2.99 0.87 -8.17
N SER A 61 -2.41 -0.20 -7.59
CA SER A 61 -2.26 -1.49 -8.26
C SER A 61 -3.61 -2.14 -8.58
N ALA A 62 -4.55 -2.11 -7.64
CA ALA A 62 -5.89 -2.69 -7.84
C ALA A 62 -6.67 -1.99 -8.96
N VAL A 63 -6.63 -0.65 -9.03
CA VAL A 63 -7.31 0.10 -10.10
C VAL A 63 -6.69 -0.19 -11.47
N ARG A 64 -5.36 -0.29 -11.57
CA ARG A 64 -4.68 -0.68 -12.82
C ARG A 64 -5.10 -2.06 -13.30
N LEU A 65 -5.32 -3.01 -12.39
CA LEU A 65 -5.78 -4.36 -12.73
C LEU A 65 -7.28 -4.38 -13.12
N ALA A 66 -8.12 -3.62 -12.43
CA ALA A 66 -9.57 -3.66 -12.64
C ALA A 66 -10.03 -2.95 -13.92
N VAL A 67 -9.31 -1.92 -14.37
CA VAL A 67 -9.68 -1.12 -15.55
C VAL A 67 -8.95 -1.63 -16.79
N VAL A 68 -9.36 -2.81 -17.27
CA VAL A 68 -8.80 -3.43 -18.49
C VAL A 68 -9.10 -2.58 -19.72
N GLY A 69 -8.10 -2.45 -20.62
CA GLY A 69 -8.26 -1.77 -21.91
C GLY A 69 -8.17 -0.25 -21.87
N LYS A 70 -7.72 0.35 -20.75
CA LYS A 70 -7.43 1.78 -20.64
C LYS A 70 -6.09 2.00 -19.96
N THR A 71 -5.39 3.07 -20.34
CA THR A 71 -4.23 3.55 -19.57
C THR A 71 -4.72 4.15 -18.25
N VAL A 72 -4.11 3.74 -17.14
CA VAL A 72 -4.46 4.18 -15.79
C VAL A 72 -3.28 4.91 -15.18
N ASP A 73 -3.48 6.18 -14.88
CA ASP A 73 -2.53 7.03 -14.17
C ASP A 73 -3.05 7.34 -12.77
N VAL A 74 -2.29 6.97 -11.75
CA VAL A 74 -2.63 7.19 -10.34
C VAL A 74 -1.58 8.10 -9.75
N GLU A 75 -2.02 9.30 -9.39
CA GLU A 75 -1.18 10.37 -8.87
C GLU A 75 -1.47 10.59 -7.39
N GLY A 76 -0.44 10.44 -6.57
CA GLY A 76 -0.48 10.87 -5.17
C GLY A 76 -0.30 12.38 -5.08
N LEU A 77 -1.13 13.05 -4.28
CA LEU A 77 -1.00 14.49 -4.08
C LEU A 77 0.26 14.82 -3.28
N ASP A 78 0.99 15.81 -3.77
CA ASP A 78 2.04 16.47 -3.02
C ASP A 78 1.45 17.50 -2.06
N TYR A 79 1.46 17.17 -0.77
CA TYR A 79 1.03 18.02 0.32
C TYR A 79 1.64 17.51 1.64
N PRO A 80 1.68 18.30 2.73
CA PRO A 80 2.39 17.92 3.95
C PRO A 80 1.83 16.71 4.72
N ALA A 81 0.51 16.48 4.69
CA ALA A 81 -0.18 15.45 5.46
C ALA A 81 0.08 15.49 6.98
N LEU A 82 0.19 16.69 7.56
CA LEU A 82 0.50 16.87 9.00
C LEU A 82 -0.73 16.68 9.89
N VAL A 83 -0.51 16.39 11.17
CA VAL A 83 -1.59 16.29 12.18
C VAL A 83 -2.40 17.58 12.27
N SER A 84 -1.75 18.75 12.16
CA SER A 84 -2.43 20.05 12.11
C SER A 84 -3.41 20.16 10.94
N GLY A 85 -3.07 19.57 9.78
CA GLY A 85 -3.95 19.46 8.63
C GLY A 85 -5.17 18.61 8.92
N TYR A 86 -4.99 17.45 9.56
CA TYR A 86 -6.11 16.60 10.01
C TYR A 86 -7.06 17.36 10.95
N LEU A 87 -6.51 18.02 11.99
CA LEU A 87 -7.30 18.76 12.97
C LEU A 87 -8.01 19.96 12.36
N ALA A 88 -7.44 20.56 11.31
CA ALA A 88 -8.06 21.65 10.55
C ALA A 88 -9.15 21.19 9.58
N GLY A 89 -9.46 19.89 9.53
CA GLY A 89 -10.48 19.33 8.64
C GLY A 89 -9.94 18.85 7.29
N GLY A 90 -8.65 18.53 7.19
CA GLY A 90 -7.92 18.25 5.96
C GLY A 90 -7.01 19.42 5.54
N ASP A 91 -5.82 19.10 5.03
CA ASP A 91 -4.85 20.09 4.54
C ASP A 91 -5.46 20.99 3.45
N ILE A 92 -5.43 22.30 3.69
CA ILE A 92 -6.06 23.29 2.80
C ILE A 92 -5.31 23.38 1.47
N GLY A 93 -3.99 23.32 1.49
CA GLY A 93 -3.16 23.37 0.28
C GLY A 93 -3.38 22.15 -0.60
N GLY A 94 -3.39 20.96 0.00
CA GLY A 94 -3.72 19.70 -0.66
C GLY A 94 -5.12 19.71 -1.28
N ALA A 95 -6.12 20.26 -0.59
CA ALA A 95 -7.48 20.36 -1.13
C ALA A 95 -7.58 21.32 -2.32
N ILE A 96 -6.91 22.46 -2.26
CA ILE A 96 -6.83 23.41 -3.38
C ILE A 96 -6.11 22.77 -4.56
N ARG A 97 -4.98 22.11 -4.32
CA ARG A 97 -4.22 21.39 -5.33
C ARG A 97 -5.07 20.33 -6.03
N MET A 98 -5.73 19.45 -5.28
CA MET A 98 -6.60 18.43 -5.87
C MET A 98 -7.70 19.03 -6.74
N ALA A 99 -8.36 20.10 -6.28
CA ALA A 99 -9.43 20.76 -7.03
C ALA A 99 -8.90 21.37 -8.35
N ASN A 100 -7.72 21.98 -8.30
CA ASN A 100 -7.06 22.55 -9.48
C ASN A 100 -6.64 21.44 -10.46
N ASP A 101 -6.05 20.35 -9.97
CA ASP A 101 -5.57 19.24 -10.79
C ASP A 101 -6.74 18.49 -11.45
N VAL A 102 -7.84 18.27 -10.72
CA VAL A 102 -9.10 17.73 -11.26
C VAL A 102 -9.68 18.64 -12.33
N THR A 103 -9.78 19.94 -12.07
CA THR A 103 -10.30 20.93 -13.04
C THR A 103 -9.42 20.97 -14.30
N SER A 104 -8.10 20.92 -14.11
CA SER A 104 -7.12 20.94 -15.17
C SER A 104 -7.23 19.70 -16.08
N ILE A 105 -7.37 18.50 -15.52
CA ILE A 105 -7.58 17.28 -16.31
C ILE A 105 -8.96 17.27 -16.96
N ALA A 106 -10.00 17.72 -16.26
CA ALA A 106 -11.35 17.81 -16.83
C ALA A 106 -11.42 18.69 -18.07
N ASN A 107 -10.67 19.80 -18.09
CA ASN A 107 -10.63 20.73 -19.22
C ASN A 107 -9.68 20.29 -20.34
N ARG A 108 -8.51 19.72 -20.00
CA ARG A 108 -7.50 19.32 -20.99
C ARG A 108 -7.80 17.97 -21.64
N CYS A 109 -8.43 17.06 -20.92
CA CYS A 109 -8.64 15.68 -21.33
C CYS A 109 -10.13 15.31 -21.29
N PRO A 110 -10.93 15.70 -22.29
CA PRO A 110 -12.39 15.49 -22.30
C PRO A 110 -12.80 14.00 -22.35
N ASN A 111 -11.90 13.11 -22.75
CA ASN A 111 -12.14 11.66 -22.80
C ASN A 111 -11.63 10.91 -21.56
N THR A 112 -10.76 11.53 -20.74
CA THR A 112 -10.25 10.92 -19.51
C THR A 112 -11.35 10.75 -18.48
N LYS A 113 -11.39 9.58 -17.84
CA LYS A 113 -12.25 9.31 -16.69
C LYS A 113 -11.53 9.73 -15.42
N ILE A 114 -12.19 10.50 -14.57
CA ILE A 114 -11.56 11.13 -13.40
C ILE A 114 -12.07 10.47 -12.12
N VAL A 115 -11.14 10.10 -11.24
CA VAL A 115 -11.42 9.57 -9.91
C VAL A 115 -10.74 10.44 -8.86
N MET A 116 -11.47 10.80 -7.81
CA MET A 116 -10.92 11.43 -6.62
C MET A 116 -10.91 10.41 -5.48
N SER A 117 -9.82 10.34 -4.72
CA SER A 117 -9.71 9.40 -3.62
C SER A 117 -8.84 9.92 -2.49
N GLY A 118 -9.08 9.43 -1.27
CA GLY A 118 -8.20 9.69 -0.16
C GLY A 118 -8.45 8.82 1.06
N TYR A 119 -7.43 8.73 1.90
CA TYR A 119 -7.42 7.94 3.14
C TYR A 119 -7.28 8.85 4.36
N SER A 120 -8.11 8.67 5.39
CA SER A 120 -8.01 9.41 6.67
C SER A 120 -8.08 10.92 6.47
N GLN A 121 -7.03 11.68 6.83
CA GLN A 121 -6.90 13.09 6.46
C GLN A 121 -7.10 13.35 4.96
N GLY A 122 -6.60 12.46 4.11
CA GLY A 122 -6.77 12.53 2.67
C GLY A 122 -8.23 12.42 2.22
N ALA A 123 -9.09 11.72 2.97
CA ALA A 123 -10.52 11.73 2.73
C ALA A 123 -11.09 13.13 2.98
N GLN A 124 -10.70 13.78 4.08
CA GLN A 124 -11.11 15.17 4.37
C GLN A 124 -10.61 16.15 3.28
N VAL A 125 -9.37 15.98 2.81
CA VAL A 125 -8.82 16.72 1.66
C VAL A 125 -9.69 16.51 0.42
N THR A 126 -10.13 15.28 0.16
CA THR A 126 -11.01 14.93 -0.98
C THR A 126 -12.37 15.60 -0.89
N HIS A 127 -13.01 15.59 0.29
CA HIS A 127 -14.27 16.32 0.53
C HIS A 127 -14.11 17.83 0.30
N ARG A 128 -13.04 18.43 0.82
CA ARG A 128 -12.73 19.85 0.63
C ARG A 128 -12.47 20.20 -0.81
N ALA A 129 -11.78 19.34 -1.56
CA ALA A 129 -11.56 19.52 -2.97
C ALA A 129 -12.88 19.44 -3.75
N ALA A 130 -13.72 18.45 -3.45
CA ALA A 130 -15.03 18.28 -4.07
C ALA A 130 -15.93 19.52 -3.88
N ALA A 131 -15.95 20.10 -2.68
CA ALA A 131 -16.67 21.33 -2.37
C ALA A 131 -16.17 22.57 -3.15
N ARG A 132 -14.95 22.55 -3.68
CA ARG A 132 -14.37 23.63 -4.50
C ARG A 132 -14.66 23.48 -5.99
N LEU A 133 -15.13 22.32 -6.45
CA LEU A 133 -15.41 22.08 -7.86
C LEU A 133 -16.71 22.75 -8.27
N SER A 134 -16.72 23.39 -9.45
CA SER A 134 -17.97 23.85 -10.07
C SER A 134 -18.86 22.67 -10.46
N SER A 135 -20.16 22.87 -10.59
CA SER A 135 -21.10 21.83 -11.00
C SER A 135 -20.71 21.17 -12.34
N ALA A 136 -20.16 21.94 -13.28
CA ALA A 136 -19.66 21.43 -14.56
C ALA A 136 -18.47 20.47 -14.37
N ILE A 137 -17.54 20.79 -13.47
CA ILE A 137 -16.39 19.90 -13.19
C ILE A 137 -16.82 18.69 -12.35
N GLN A 138 -17.76 18.85 -11.41
CA GLN A 138 -18.34 17.72 -10.68
C GLN A 138 -18.94 16.67 -11.63
N GLN A 139 -19.56 17.10 -12.74
CA GLN A 139 -20.08 16.19 -13.76
C GLN A 139 -19.00 15.37 -14.46
N ARG A 140 -17.75 15.86 -14.49
CA ARG A 140 -16.60 15.19 -15.11
C ARG A 140 -15.95 14.13 -14.21
N VAL A 141 -16.22 14.13 -12.91
CA VAL A 141 -15.67 13.15 -11.95
C VAL A 141 -16.53 11.88 -11.94
N ASN A 142 -15.96 10.74 -12.32
CA ASN A 142 -16.69 9.48 -12.48
C ASN A 142 -16.95 8.75 -11.15
N ALA A 143 -16.01 8.84 -10.20
CA ALA A 143 -16.08 8.20 -8.90
C ALA A 143 -15.34 9.02 -7.83
N VAL A 144 -15.85 8.97 -6.60
CA VAL A 144 -15.15 9.45 -5.39
C VAL A 144 -15.04 8.28 -4.42
N VAL A 145 -13.81 7.91 -4.04
CA VAL A 145 -13.58 6.75 -3.17
C VAL A 145 -12.75 7.12 -1.94
N THR A 146 -13.30 6.99 -0.75
CA THR A 146 -12.61 7.33 0.50
C THR A 146 -12.44 6.14 1.43
N PHE A 147 -11.39 6.16 2.25
CA PHE A 147 -11.04 5.11 3.20
C PHE A 147 -10.80 5.75 4.58
N GLY A 148 -11.32 5.15 5.65
CA GLY A 148 -11.15 5.69 7.01
C GLY A 148 -11.65 7.13 7.11
N ASP A 149 -12.78 7.43 6.49
CA ASP A 149 -13.22 8.80 6.22
C ASP A 149 -13.87 9.45 7.44
N PRO A 150 -13.26 10.48 8.06
CA PRO A 150 -13.87 11.21 9.18
C PRO A 150 -15.14 11.98 8.79
N TYR A 151 -15.32 12.20 7.48
CA TYR A 151 -16.45 12.88 6.87
C TYR A 151 -17.40 11.91 6.17
N GLU A 152 -17.41 10.63 6.56
CA GLU A 152 -18.34 9.65 6.00
C GLU A 152 -19.81 10.10 6.13
N ARG A 153 -20.15 10.78 7.23
CA ARG A 153 -21.49 11.30 7.50
C ARG A 153 -21.75 12.65 6.84
N THR A 154 -20.78 13.21 6.13
CA THR A 154 -20.89 14.47 5.39
C THR A 154 -21.18 14.19 3.92
N SER A 155 -22.17 14.89 3.36
CA SER A 155 -22.53 14.75 1.95
C SER A 155 -21.49 15.41 1.04
N LEU A 156 -21.17 14.75 -0.07
CA LEU A 156 -20.46 15.37 -1.18
C LEU A 156 -21.41 16.25 -2.01
N PRO A 157 -20.90 17.29 -2.69
CA PRO A 157 -21.74 18.20 -3.46
C PRO A 157 -22.28 17.55 -4.75
N GLY A 158 -23.54 17.88 -5.07
CA GLY A 158 -24.16 17.59 -6.35
C GLY A 158 -24.09 16.12 -6.77
N VAL A 159 -23.68 15.88 -8.01
CA VAL A 159 -23.60 14.54 -8.58
C VAL A 159 -22.51 13.66 -7.95
N LEU A 160 -21.59 14.23 -7.18
CA LEU A 160 -20.52 13.44 -6.55
C LEU A 160 -21.09 12.53 -5.46
N GLN A 161 -22.19 12.92 -4.81
CA GLN A 161 -22.80 12.10 -3.76
C GLN A 161 -23.24 10.73 -4.29
N SER A 162 -23.87 10.67 -5.47
CA SER A 162 -24.27 9.39 -6.09
C SER A 162 -23.10 8.61 -6.70
N ARG A 163 -21.91 9.21 -6.75
CA ARG A 163 -20.67 8.62 -7.28
C ARG A 163 -19.69 8.25 -6.17
N ARG A 164 -20.12 8.35 -4.90
CA ARG A 164 -19.31 8.08 -3.71
C ARG A 164 -19.32 6.59 -3.38
N LYS A 165 -18.15 6.08 -2.97
CA LYS A 165 -18.01 4.85 -2.18
C LYS A 165 -17.05 5.11 -1.04
N THR A 166 -17.48 4.85 0.18
CA THR A 166 -16.61 4.96 1.35
C THR A 166 -16.40 3.60 1.99
N PHE A 167 -15.19 3.38 2.45
CA PHE A 167 -14.80 2.24 3.28
C PHE A 167 -14.55 2.73 4.70
N CYS A 168 -15.41 2.28 5.62
CA CYS A 168 -15.30 2.52 7.04
C CYS A 168 -15.47 1.19 7.78
N ALA A 169 -14.37 0.69 8.35
CA ALA A 169 -14.32 -0.56 9.08
C ALA A 169 -15.01 -0.42 10.44
N PHE A 170 -15.62 -1.52 10.89
CA PHE A 170 -16.19 -1.58 12.24
C PHE A 170 -15.10 -1.34 13.29
N GLY A 171 -15.37 -0.45 14.24
CA GLY A 171 -14.39 -0.06 15.28
C GLY A 171 -13.40 1.02 14.84
N ASP A 172 -13.51 1.57 13.63
CA ASP A 172 -12.74 2.75 13.24
C ASP A 172 -13.36 4.02 13.84
N LEU A 173 -12.72 4.57 14.87
CA LEU A 173 -13.18 5.78 15.54
C LEU A 173 -12.95 7.05 14.71
N ILE A 174 -12.03 7.03 13.75
CA ILE A 174 -11.85 8.13 12.80
C ILE A 174 -13.10 8.29 11.94
N CYS A 175 -13.65 7.18 11.41
CA CYS A 175 -14.93 7.18 10.70
C CYS A 175 -16.11 7.67 11.54
N SER A 176 -15.97 7.62 12.86
CA SER A 176 -16.96 8.13 13.82
C SER A 176 -16.70 9.59 14.23
N GLY A 177 -15.75 10.26 13.57
CA GLY A 177 -15.39 11.66 13.79
C GLY A 177 -14.47 11.90 14.98
N GLN A 178 -13.93 10.86 15.60
CA GLN A 178 -13.01 10.98 16.73
C GLN A 178 -11.56 10.89 16.25
N PRO A 179 -10.62 11.73 16.75
CA PRO A 179 -9.23 11.72 16.32
C PRO A 179 -8.41 10.57 16.95
N ILE A 180 -8.99 9.38 17.06
CA ILE A 180 -8.40 8.21 17.72
C ILE A 180 -8.15 7.13 16.68
N ILE A 181 -6.86 6.82 16.46
CA ILE A 181 -6.44 5.77 15.53
C ILE A 181 -6.51 4.43 16.26
N LEU A 182 -7.46 3.59 15.85
CA LEU A 182 -7.56 2.19 16.26
C LEU A 182 -7.14 1.26 15.11
N PRO A 183 -6.83 -0.02 15.36
CA PRO A 183 -6.40 -0.97 14.32
C PRO A 183 -7.32 -1.04 13.09
N ALA A 184 -8.64 -0.92 13.28
CA ALA A 184 -9.59 -0.88 12.18
C ALA A 184 -9.29 0.24 11.16
N HIS A 185 -8.66 1.33 11.61
CA HIS A 185 -8.28 2.45 10.76
C HIS A 185 -7.07 2.18 9.85
N LEU A 186 -6.23 1.21 10.18
CA LEU A 186 -4.96 0.95 9.48
C LEU A 186 -5.09 -0.17 8.43
N GLY A 187 -6.24 -0.86 8.38
CA GLY A 187 -6.45 -2.05 7.54
C GLY A 187 -6.96 -1.80 6.13
N TYR A 188 -7.22 -0.55 5.72
CA TYR A 188 -7.94 -0.25 4.47
C TYR A 188 -7.23 -0.63 3.17
N GLY A 189 -5.94 -0.98 3.22
CA GLY A 189 -5.27 -1.59 2.06
C GLY A 189 -5.99 -2.85 1.56
N ALA A 190 -6.68 -3.59 2.45
CA ALA A 190 -7.48 -4.76 2.09
C ALA A 190 -8.74 -4.42 1.26
N ASP A 191 -9.25 -3.19 1.34
CA ASP A 191 -10.42 -2.74 0.59
C ASP A 191 -10.10 -2.29 -0.84
N ALA A 192 -8.81 -2.21 -1.20
CA ALA A 192 -8.36 -1.77 -2.51
C ALA A 192 -9.01 -2.52 -3.70
N PRO A 193 -9.18 -3.86 -3.69
CA PRO A 193 -9.88 -4.57 -4.76
C PRO A 193 -11.35 -4.18 -4.88
N ALA A 194 -12.06 -4.02 -3.76
CA ALA A 194 -13.46 -3.62 -3.75
C ALA A 194 -13.63 -2.17 -4.25
N ALA A 195 -12.72 -1.28 -3.86
CA ALA A 195 -12.65 0.09 -4.35
C ALA A 195 -12.41 0.15 -5.86
N ALA A 196 -11.45 -0.65 -6.35
CA ALA A 196 -11.15 -0.75 -7.77
C ALA A 196 -12.32 -1.31 -8.59
N ALA A 197 -13.04 -2.33 -8.07
CA ALA A 197 -14.24 -2.87 -8.70
C ALA A 197 -15.35 -1.82 -8.81
N PHE A 198 -15.56 -1.00 -7.77
CA PHE A 198 -16.50 0.12 -7.81
C PHE A 198 -16.12 1.13 -8.89
N ILE A 199 -14.84 1.51 -8.98
CA ILE A 199 -14.34 2.42 -10.01
C ILE A 199 -14.54 1.85 -11.42
N ALA A 200 -14.17 0.58 -11.63
CA ALA A 200 -14.34 -0.09 -12.92
C ALA A 200 -15.81 -0.09 -13.35
N ALA A 201 -16.73 -0.45 -12.46
CA ALA A 201 -18.16 -0.42 -12.74
C ALA A 201 -18.65 0.99 -13.13
N ARG A 202 -18.20 2.03 -12.43
CA ARG A 202 -18.55 3.44 -12.72
C ARG A 202 -18.00 3.94 -14.04
N ILE A 203 -16.84 3.42 -14.46
CA ILE A 203 -16.16 3.81 -15.70
C ILE A 203 -16.68 3.04 -16.91
N GLN A 204 -17.02 1.76 -16.74
CA GLN A 204 -17.49 0.86 -17.79
C GLN A 204 -18.99 0.97 -18.07
N ALA A 205 -19.77 1.59 -17.18
CA ALA A 205 -21.22 1.81 -17.34
C ALA A 205 -21.64 2.71 -18.53
N THR A 206 -20.78 2.91 -19.53
CA THR A 206 -21.10 3.62 -20.78
C THR A 206 -21.03 2.75 -22.04
N ILE A 207 -20.63 1.47 -21.98
CA ILE A 207 -20.53 0.60 -23.17
C ILE A 207 -20.98 -0.84 -22.85
N LEU A 208 -22.10 -1.23 -23.49
CA LEU A 208 -22.58 -2.58 -23.85
C LEU A 208 -23.58 -3.36 -22.94
N PRO A 209 -24.42 -4.22 -23.57
CA PRO A 209 -25.74 -4.63 -23.11
C PRO A 209 -25.70 -5.84 -22.18
N GLN A 210 -26.85 -6.10 -21.56
CA GLN A 210 -27.14 -7.22 -20.68
C GLN A 210 -26.74 -8.57 -21.29
N ILE A 211 -25.65 -9.18 -20.81
CA ILE A 211 -25.43 -10.62 -20.95
C ILE A 211 -25.46 -11.22 -19.55
N ARG A 212 -26.64 -11.76 -19.20
CA ARG A 212 -26.82 -12.72 -18.10
C ARG A 212 -26.10 -14.01 -18.49
N MET A 213 -25.11 -14.43 -17.72
CA MET A 213 -24.65 -15.82 -17.77
C MET A 213 -25.35 -16.62 -16.68
N ARG A 214 -26.05 -17.67 -17.11
CA ARG A 214 -26.78 -18.62 -16.28
C ARG A 214 -25.82 -19.45 -15.44
N LEU A 215 -26.22 -19.70 -14.18
CA LEU A 215 -25.72 -20.83 -13.39
C LEU A 215 -26.11 -22.12 -14.11
N ASP A 216 -25.17 -23.05 -14.27
CA ASP A 216 -25.51 -24.46 -14.36
C ASP A 216 -24.51 -25.34 -13.61
N PHE A 217 -25.13 -26.26 -12.88
CA PHE A 217 -24.65 -27.36 -12.04
C PHE A 217 -23.65 -28.29 -12.73
N PHE A 218 -22.66 -28.81 -12.00
CA PHE A 218 -22.29 -30.23 -12.09
C PHE A 218 -21.69 -30.75 -10.76
N LYS A 219 -22.40 -31.70 -10.16
CA LYS A 219 -21.92 -32.60 -9.10
C LYS A 219 -21.18 -33.76 -9.78
N THR A 220 -20.00 -34.11 -9.29
CA THR A 220 -19.57 -35.52 -9.29
C THR A 220 -18.65 -35.80 -8.12
N LEU A 221 -19.05 -36.83 -7.38
CA LEU A 221 -18.43 -37.40 -6.19
C LEU A 221 -17.46 -38.50 -6.68
N ALA A 222 -16.20 -38.48 -6.24
CA ALA A 222 -15.32 -39.63 -6.36
C ALA A 222 -14.64 -39.87 -5.01
N LEU A 223 -15.11 -40.92 -4.33
CA LEU A 223 -14.56 -41.43 -3.08
C LEU A 223 -13.47 -42.44 -3.45
N ALA A 224 -12.22 -42.17 -3.11
CA ALA A 224 -11.14 -43.16 -3.18
C ALA A 224 -10.56 -43.35 -1.77
N THR A 225 -10.87 -44.50 -1.19
CA THR A 225 -10.26 -45.01 0.04
C THR A 225 -8.87 -45.56 -0.28
N PHE A 226 -7.83 -44.96 0.31
CA PHE A 226 -6.50 -45.57 0.38
C PHE A 226 -6.21 -45.95 1.83
N ALA A 227 -6.11 -47.25 2.08
CA ALA A 227 -5.52 -47.79 3.30
C ALA A 227 -3.99 -47.65 3.20
N ALA A 228 -3.38 -46.90 4.12
CA ALA A 228 -1.93 -46.79 4.20
C ALA A 228 -1.40 -47.86 5.16
N THR A 229 -0.73 -48.88 4.62
CA THR A 229 0.19 -49.72 5.37
C THR A 229 1.49 -48.95 5.60
N ALA A 230 1.96 -48.93 6.84
CA ALA A 230 3.21 -48.30 7.21
C ALA A 230 4.40 -49.14 6.73
N PHE A 231 5.13 -48.65 5.74
CA PHE A 231 6.49 -49.10 5.43
C PHE A 231 7.48 -48.00 5.82
N ALA A 232 8.50 -48.38 6.60
CA ALA A 232 9.65 -47.52 6.86
C ALA A 232 10.42 -47.28 5.55
N ALA A 233 10.56 -46.02 5.15
CA ALA A 233 11.24 -45.63 3.92
C ALA A 233 12.78 -45.72 4.06
N PRO A 234 13.51 -46.13 3.01
CA PRO A 234 14.97 -46.23 3.03
C PRO A 234 15.64 -44.86 2.84
N ALA A 235 16.89 -44.75 3.29
CA ALA A 235 17.67 -43.50 3.36
C ALA A 235 17.91 -42.77 2.01
N ALA A 236 17.61 -43.38 0.87
CA ALA A 236 17.79 -42.79 -0.46
C ALA A 236 16.77 -41.66 -0.79
N ASP A 237 15.61 -41.62 -0.11
CA ASP A 237 14.60 -40.56 -0.29
C ASP A 237 14.95 -39.24 0.41
N VAL A 238 16.03 -39.20 1.19
CA VAL A 238 16.50 -38.00 1.90
C VAL A 238 17.29 -37.08 0.97
N GLU A 239 18.11 -37.62 0.07
CA GLU A 239 18.91 -36.84 -0.89
C GLU A 239 18.06 -36.14 -1.96
N ALA A 240 17.02 -36.80 -2.47
CA ALA A 240 16.11 -36.20 -3.46
C ALA A 240 15.25 -35.06 -2.89
N ARG A 241 14.99 -35.05 -1.57
CA ARG A 241 14.24 -33.98 -0.88
C ARG A 241 15.09 -32.74 -0.58
N GLN A 242 16.41 -32.88 -0.51
CA GLN A 242 17.34 -31.77 -0.29
C GLN A 242 17.52 -30.88 -1.53
N LEU A 243 17.31 -31.42 -2.74
CA LEU A 243 17.42 -30.68 -4.00
C LEU A 243 16.41 -29.53 -4.15
N LEU A 244 15.37 -29.48 -3.31
CA LEU A 244 14.35 -28.42 -3.29
C LEU A 244 14.54 -27.42 -2.14
N CYS A 245 15.56 -27.61 -1.30
CA CYS A 245 15.82 -26.72 -0.17
C CYS A 245 16.51 -25.43 -0.67
N PRO A 246 16.07 -24.24 -0.21
CA PRO A 246 16.74 -23.00 -0.55
C PRO A 246 18.11 -22.93 0.13
N ASP A 247 19.05 -22.18 -0.45
CA ASP A 247 20.33 -21.89 0.21
C ASP A 247 20.08 -21.12 1.51
N VAL A 248 19.14 -20.17 1.46
CA VAL A 248 18.74 -19.35 2.60
C VAL A 248 17.22 -19.31 2.72
N LYS A 249 16.68 -19.69 3.87
CA LYS A 249 15.26 -19.57 4.22
C LYS A 249 15.09 -18.48 5.28
N VAL A 250 14.25 -17.50 4.98
CA VAL A 250 13.87 -16.43 5.92
C VAL A 250 12.42 -16.59 6.32
N PHE A 251 12.17 -16.62 7.63
CA PHE A 251 10.82 -16.54 8.20
C PHE A 251 10.60 -15.14 8.77
N PHE A 252 9.67 -14.40 8.18
CA PHE A 252 9.40 -13.01 8.52
C PHE A 252 8.01 -12.84 9.13
N ALA A 253 7.95 -12.31 10.36
CA ALA A 253 6.71 -11.85 10.97
C ALA A 253 6.54 -10.33 10.77
N ARG A 254 5.47 -9.93 10.09
CA ARG A 254 5.14 -8.52 9.83
C ARG A 254 4.73 -7.74 11.09
N GLY A 255 4.55 -6.44 10.96
CA GLY A 255 4.09 -5.56 12.04
C GLY A 255 2.59 -5.66 12.31
N THR A 256 2.17 -5.12 13.45
CA THR A 256 0.75 -5.02 13.83
C THR A 256 -0.03 -4.31 12.74
N THR A 257 -1.20 -4.85 12.37
CA THR A 257 -2.11 -4.37 11.31
C THR A 257 -1.56 -4.40 9.89
N GLU A 258 -0.32 -4.85 9.67
CA GLU A 258 0.21 -4.95 8.32
C GLU A 258 -0.55 -6.01 7.49
N ILE A 259 -0.54 -5.84 6.17
CA ILE A 259 -1.18 -6.77 5.26
C ILE A 259 -0.43 -8.11 5.19
N PRO A 260 -1.13 -9.25 5.05
CA PRO A 260 -0.45 -10.53 4.89
C PRO A 260 0.35 -10.62 3.57
N THR A 261 1.43 -11.41 3.52
CA THR A 261 2.14 -12.01 4.66
C THR A 261 3.38 -11.24 5.06
N LEU A 262 3.88 -10.35 4.19
CA LEU A 262 5.13 -9.60 4.37
C LEU A 262 4.95 -8.18 4.91
N GLY A 263 3.73 -7.67 4.97
CA GLY A 263 3.50 -6.26 5.23
C GLY A 263 4.05 -5.35 4.13
N THR A 264 4.31 -4.09 4.46
CA THR A 264 4.79 -3.08 3.51
C THR A 264 6.02 -2.33 3.99
N VAL A 265 6.23 -2.22 5.30
CA VAL A 265 7.29 -1.36 5.86
C VAL A 265 8.67 -2.01 5.75
N VAL A 266 8.81 -3.26 6.20
CA VAL A 266 10.11 -3.94 6.34
C VAL A 266 10.23 -5.15 5.44
N GLY A 267 9.20 -5.99 5.35
CA GLY A 267 9.28 -7.27 4.63
C GLY A 267 9.74 -7.12 3.18
N PRO A 268 9.03 -6.34 2.32
CA PRO A 268 9.42 -6.15 0.93
C PRO A 268 10.82 -5.54 0.71
N PRO A 269 11.21 -4.42 1.36
CA PRO A 269 12.55 -3.87 1.17
C PRO A 269 13.64 -4.81 1.70
N PHE A 270 13.40 -5.55 2.79
CA PHE A 270 14.37 -6.51 3.32
C PHE A 270 14.56 -7.72 2.39
N ALA A 271 13.48 -8.26 1.84
CA ALA A 271 13.55 -9.33 0.84
C ALA A 271 14.33 -8.89 -0.41
N ALA A 272 14.08 -7.67 -0.91
CA ALA A 272 14.82 -7.10 -2.03
C ALA A 272 16.32 -6.93 -1.71
N ALA A 273 16.63 -6.39 -0.52
CA ALA A 273 18.02 -6.19 -0.10
C ALA A 273 18.79 -7.51 0.06
N LEU A 274 18.15 -8.58 0.55
CA LEU A 274 18.76 -9.91 0.63
C LEU A 274 19.06 -10.51 -0.73
N ASN A 275 18.15 -10.37 -1.71
CA ASN A 275 18.40 -10.85 -3.07
C ASN A 275 19.59 -10.15 -3.73
N ILE A 276 19.84 -8.88 -3.36
CA ILE A 276 21.03 -8.14 -3.82
C ILE A 276 22.28 -8.59 -3.07
N ALA A 277 22.19 -8.77 -1.74
CA ALA A 277 23.34 -9.15 -0.92
C ALA A 277 23.81 -10.60 -1.16
N LEU A 278 22.91 -11.46 -1.65
CA LEU A 278 23.12 -12.90 -1.80
C LEU A 278 23.00 -13.35 -3.26
N VAL A 279 23.42 -12.50 -4.21
CA VAL A 279 23.44 -12.85 -5.64
C VAL A 279 24.15 -14.19 -5.84
N GLY A 280 23.48 -15.10 -6.56
CA GLY A 280 23.95 -16.45 -6.80
C GLY A 280 23.46 -17.50 -5.79
N LYS A 281 22.74 -17.10 -4.73
CA LYS A 281 22.03 -18.01 -3.82
C LYS A 281 20.52 -18.02 -4.09
N ASN A 282 19.89 -19.17 -3.89
CA ASN A 282 18.44 -19.32 -3.82
C ASN A 282 17.93 -18.86 -2.45
N VAL A 283 17.39 -17.64 -2.39
CA VAL A 283 16.80 -17.06 -1.18
C VAL A 283 15.28 -17.22 -1.22
N ASP A 284 14.74 -17.98 -0.27
CA ASP A 284 13.31 -18.12 -0.03
C ASP A 284 12.92 -17.25 1.17
N PHE A 285 12.27 -16.11 0.88
CA PHE A 285 11.81 -15.16 1.89
C PHE A 285 10.31 -15.32 2.12
N GLU A 286 9.93 -15.93 3.23
CA GLU A 286 8.55 -16.27 3.56
C GLU A 286 8.00 -15.35 4.65
N GLY A 287 6.90 -14.67 4.35
CA GLY A 287 6.08 -13.99 5.36
C GLY A 287 5.16 -14.97 6.06
N LEU A 288 5.08 -14.87 7.39
CA LEU A 288 4.17 -15.68 8.19
C LEU A 288 2.72 -15.24 7.97
N ASP A 289 1.88 -16.20 7.62
CA ASP A 289 0.44 -16.04 7.70
C ASP A 289 -0.01 -16.16 9.16
N TYR A 290 -0.26 -15.00 9.76
CA TYR A 290 -0.78 -14.86 11.11
C TYR A 290 -1.59 -13.56 11.20
N PRO A 291 -2.45 -13.38 12.22
CA PRO A 291 -3.41 -12.27 12.23
C PRO A 291 -2.81 -10.86 12.33
N ALA A 292 -1.67 -10.70 13.00
CA ALA A 292 -1.05 -9.40 13.29
C ALA A 292 -1.99 -8.37 13.96
N LEU A 293 -2.89 -8.81 14.85
CA LEU A 293 -3.88 -7.95 15.51
C LEU A 293 -3.26 -7.16 16.67
N VAL A 294 -3.81 -5.98 17.00
CA VAL A 294 -3.36 -5.21 18.18
C VAL A 294 -3.53 -5.99 19.48
N SER A 295 -4.56 -6.82 19.60
CA SER A 295 -4.71 -7.73 20.74
C SER A 295 -3.51 -8.69 20.86
N GLY A 296 -2.97 -9.16 19.75
CA GLY A 296 -1.73 -9.93 19.69
C GLY A 296 -0.53 -9.12 20.16
N TYR A 297 -0.39 -7.87 19.70
CA TYR A 297 0.68 -6.97 20.18
C TYR A 297 0.61 -6.76 21.69
N LEU A 298 -0.56 -6.42 22.22
CA LEU A 298 -0.75 -6.15 23.66
C LEU A 298 -0.56 -7.42 24.52
N ALA A 299 -0.81 -8.60 23.95
CA ALA A 299 -0.54 -9.88 24.59
C ALA A 299 0.94 -10.29 24.53
N GLY A 300 1.81 -9.46 23.94
CA GLY A 300 3.23 -9.72 23.84
C GLY A 300 3.65 -10.44 22.55
N GLY A 301 2.86 -10.38 21.49
CA GLY A 301 3.01 -11.12 20.23
C GLY A 301 1.93 -12.17 20.04
N ASP A 302 1.46 -12.34 18.80
CA ASP A 302 0.45 -13.35 18.46
C ASP A 302 0.95 -14.78 18.74
N ILE A 303 0.19 -15.51 19.55
CA ILE A 303 0.58 -16.86 20.02
C ILE A 303 0.57 -17.86 18.87
N GLY A 304 -0.42 -17.78 17.97
CA GLY A 304 -0.53 -18.67 16.82
C GLY A 304 0.62 -18.48 15.84
N GLY A 305 0.95 -17.23 15.52
CA GLY A 305 2.09 -16.85 14.70
C GLY A 305 3.42 -17.32 15.28
N ALA A 306 3.60 -17.21 16.60
CA ALA A 306 4.82 -17.68 17.26
C ALA A 306 4.95 -19.21 17.23
N ILE A 307 3.85 -19.95 17.42
CA ILE A 307 3.83 -21.41 17.27
C ILE A 307 4.11 -21.79 15.82
N LYS A 308 3.48 -21.12 14.85
CA LYS A 308 3.70 -21.36 13.42
C LYS A 308 5.18 -21.16 13.06
N MET A 309 5.77 -20.02 13.41
CA MET A 309 7.19 -19.74 13.13
C MET A 309 8.11 -20.80 13.76
N ALA A 310 7.88 -21.18 15.03
CA ALA A 310 8.68 -22.20 15.69
C ALA A 310 8.59 -23.58 15.01
N ASN A 311 7.38 -23.96 14.58
CA ASN A 311 7.14 -25.21 13.86
C ASN A 311 7.79 -25.18 12.47
N ASP A 312 7.68 -24.08 11.74
CA ASP A 312 8.24 -23.95 10.39
C ASP A 312 9.78 -23.94 10.43
N VAL A 313 10.37 -23.24 11.41
CA VAL A 313 11.82 -23.28 11.67
C VAL A 313 12.28 -24.69 12.01
N THR A 314 11.58 -25.39 12.92
CA THR A 314 11.90 -26.79 13.28
C THR A 314 11.76 -27.73 12.07
N SER A 315 10.77 -27.50 11.23
CA SER A 315 10.51 -28.27 10.01
C SER A 315 11.61 -28.07 8.96
N ILE A 316 12.08 -26.85 8.74
CA ILE A 316 13.22 -26.60 7.83
C ILE A 316 14.53 -27.09 8.42
N ALA A 317 14.76 -26.89 9.72
CA ALA A 317 15.97 -27.37 10.39
C ALA A 317 16.14 -28.90 10.30
N SER A 318 15.04 -29.66 10.31
CA SER A 318 15.06 -31.12 10.19
C SER A 318 15.11 -31.63 8.76
N ARG A 319 14.45 -30.95 7.80
CA ARG A 319 14.37 -31.40 6.40
C ARG A 319 15.53 -30.92 5.53
N CYS A 320 16.11 -29.76 5.84
CA CYS A 320 17.09 -29.09 5.01
C CYS A 320 18.39 -28.85 5.79
N ALA A 321 19.24 -29.89 5.85
CA ALA A 321 20.48 -29.89 6.64
C ALA A 321 21.49 -28.79 6.23
N ASN A 322 21.44 -28.33 4.98
CA ASN A 322 22.37 -27.32 4.47
C ASN A 322 21.76 -25.91 4.37
N THR A 323 20.43 -25.78 4.43
CA THR A 323 19.76 -24.47 4.39
C THR A 323 20.16 -23.63 5.57
N LYS A 324 20.47 -22.36 5.28
CA LYS A 324 20.69 -21.32 6.26
C LYS A 324 19.38 -20.71 6.71
N ILE A 325 19.14 -20.66 8.01
CA ILE A 325 17.83 -20.28 8.56
C ILE A 325 17.94 -18.91 9.21
N VAL A 326 17.06 -17.99 8.79
CA VAL A 326 16.93 -16.65 9.36
C VAL A 326 15.54 -16.48 9.94
N MET A 327 15.47 -16.02 11.18
CA MET A 327 14.22 -15.57 11.80
C MET A 327 14.19 -14.04 11.82
N SER A 328 13.06 -13.44 11.47
CA SER A 328 12.96 -11.99 11.48
C SER A 328 11.56 -11.51 11.80
N GLY A 329 11.46 -10.31 12.37
CA GLY A 329 10.17 -9.67 12.51
C GLY A 329 10.24 -8.18 12.82
N TYR A 330 9.15 -7.49 12.52
CA TYR A 330 8.99 -6.05 12.71
C TYR A 330 7.87 -5.77 13.71
N SER A 331 8.07 -4.87 14.69
CA SER A 331 7.04 -4.47 15.65
C SER A 331 6.47 -5.66 16.43
N GLN A 332 5.16 -5.96 16.36
CA GLN A 332 4.60 -7.22 16.89
C GLN A 332 5.29 -8.47 16.34
N GLY A 333 5.71 -8.45 15.08
CA GLY A 333 6.45 -9.53 14.49
C GLY A 333 7.79 -9.81 15.18
N ALA A 334 8.44 -8.79 15.74
CA ALA A 334 9.60 -8.98 16.59
C ALA A 334 9.22 -9.75 17.87
N GLN A 335 8.10 -9.39 18.51
CA GLN A 335 7.58 -10.13 19.66
C GLN A 335 7.22 -11.58 19.33
N VAL A 336 6.60 -11.82 18.17
CA VAL A 336 6.34 -13.16 17.60
C VAL A 336 7.66 -13.92 17.44
N THR A 337 8.70 -13.27 16.94
CA THR A 337 10.04 -13.85 16.76
C THR A 337 10.69 -14.26 18.08
N HIS A 338 10.64 -13.39 19.11
CA HIS A 338 11.09 -13.71 20.48
C HIS A 338 10.34 -14.93 21.05
N ARG A 339 9.01 -14.95 20.90
CA ARG A 339 8.18 -16.07 21.36
C ARG A 339 8.45 -17.37 20.62
N ALA A 340 8.70 -17.31 19.32
CA ALA A 340 9.07 -18.46 18.53
C ALA A 340 10.44 -18.99 18.96
N ALA A 341 11.42 -18.12 19.12
CA ALA A 341 12.76 -18.46 19.58
C ALA A 341 12.73 -19.19 20.95
N ALA A 342 11.93 -18.70 21.90
CA ALA A 342 11.74 -19.34 23.21
C ALA A 342 11.09 -20.73 23.15
N ARG A 343 10.43 -21.09 22.04
CA ARG A 343 9.81 -22.41 21.83
C ARG A 343 10.75 -23.42 21.17
N LEU A 344 11.85 -22.97 20.57
CA LEU A 344 12.79 -23.84 19.88
C LEU A 344 13.61 -24.65 20.89
N SER A 345 13.85 -25.93 20.62
CA SER A 345 14.84 -26.72 21.34
C SER A 345 16.25 -26.15 21.12
N SER A 346 17.18 -26.44 22.03
CA SER A 346 18.58 -26.01 21.88
C SER A 346 19.23 -26.51 20.59
N SER A 347 18.87 -27.73 20.13
CA SER A 347 19.35 -28.26 18.85
C SER A 347 18.82 -27.49 17.65
N VAL A 348 17.55 -27.05 17.67
CA VAL A 348 16.98 -26.23 16.59
C VAL A 348 17.51 -24.79 16.66
N GLN A 349 17.73 -24.24 17.86
CA GLN A 349 18.38 -22.93 18.01
C GLN A 349 19.77 -22.90 17.36
N GLN A 350 20.55 -23.99 17.46
CA GLN A 350 21.85 -24.11 16.79
C GLN A 350 21.77 -24.06 15.26
N ARG A 351 20.61 -24.40 14.68
CA ARG A 351 20.35 -24.39 13.23
C ARG A 351 19.95 -23.02 12.69
N VAL A 352 19.64 -22.03 13.52
CA VAL A 352 19.28 -20.68 13.10
C VAL A 352 20.52 -19.80 12.99
N ASP A 353 20.89 -19.38 11.79
CA ASP A 353 22.12 -18.63 11.51
C ASP A 353 22.02 -17.15 11.88
N ALA A 354 20.83 -16.54 11.81
CA ALA A 354 20.61 -15.14 12.16
C ALA A 354 19.20 -14.86 12.70
N VAL A 355 19.10 -13.90 13.62
CA VAL A 355 17.81 -13.32 14.07
C VAL A 355 17.86 -11.81 13.86
N VAL A 356 16.93 -11.25 13.09
CA VAL A 356 16.89 -9.82 12.78
C VAL A 356 15.55 -9.20 13.15
N THR A 357 15.53 -8.27 14.10
CA THR A 357 14.30 -7.57 14.53
C THR A 357 14.35 -6.08 14.22
N PHE A 358 13.19 -5.50 13.91
CA PHE A 358 13.02 -4.08 13.58
C PHE A 358 11.92 -3.49 14.47
N GLY A 359 12.14 -2.30 15.04
CA GLY A 359 11.16 -1.69 15.94
C GLY A 359 10.75 -2.63 17.07
N ASP A 360 11.73 -3.28 17.70
CA ASP A 360 11.54 -4.43 18.58
C ASP A 360 11.06 -3.99 19.98
N PRO A 361 9.81 -4.27 20.38
CA PRO A 361 9.32 -3.93 21.72
C PRO A 361 10.04 -4.69 22.85
N TYR A 362 10.80 -5.72 22.48
CA TYR A 362 11.59 -6.58 23.34
C TYR A 362 13.08 -6.41 23.07
N GLU A 363 13.51 -5.22 22.64
CA GLU A 363 14.93 -4.95 22.40
C GLU A 363 15.81 -5.33 23.60
N ASP A 364 15.39 -4.99 24.82
CA ASP A 364 16.13 -5.30 26.04
C ASP A 364 15.91 -6.73 26.56
N THR A 365 15.09 -7.54 25.86
CA THR A 365 14.88 -8.94 26.20
C THR A 365 15.90 -9.82 25.47
N ALA A 366 16.59 -10.68 26.22
CA ALA A 366 17.53 -11.62 25.63
C ALA A 366 16.82 -12.75 24.86
N LEU A 367 17.35 -13.10 23.68
CA LEU A 367 16.98 -14.33 22.99
C LEU A 367 17.61 -15.56 23.68
N PRO A 368 17.00 -16.74 23.56
CA PRO A 368 17.53 -17.94 24.22
C PRO A 368 18.80 -18.46 23.56
N GLY A 369 19.73 -18.92 24.40
CA GLY A 369 20.91 -19.69 23.99
C GLY A 369 21.76 -18.98 22.94
N VAL A 370 22.14 -19.73 21.90
CA VAL A 370 23.03 -19.23 20.84
C VAL A 370 22.41 -18.12 20.01
N LEU A 371 21.07 -17.98 20.00
CA LEU A 371 20.37 -16.98 19.20
C LEU A 371 20.72 -15.56 19.62
N GLN A 372 21.02 -15.33 20.91
CA GLN A 372 21.42 -14.00 21.39
C GLN A 372 22.69 -13.50 20.70
N SER A 373 23.68 -14.38 20.48
CA SER A 373 24.91 -14.03 19.76
C SER A 373 24.71 -13.84 18.25
N ARG A 374 23.57 -14.28 17.72
CA ARG A 374 23.21 -14.23 16.29
C ARG A 374 22.15 -13.15 16.00
N ARG A 375 21.87 -12.29 16.99
CA ARG A 375 20.85 -11.25 16.93
C ARG A 375 21.39 -9.95 16.34
N LYS A 376 20.58 -9.30 15.51
CA LYS A 376 20.67 -7.87 15.20
C LYS A 376 19.31 -7.22 15.40
N THR A 377 19.26 -6.13 16.14
CA THR A 377 18.05 -5.32 16.32
C THR A 377 18.28 -3.93 15.77
N PHE A 378 17.27 -3.43 15.08
CA PHE A 378 17.18 -2.06 14.59
C PHE A 378 16.10 -1.35 15.37
N CYS A 379 16.52 -0.38 16.18
CA CYS A 379 15.65 0.50 16.94
C CYS A 379 16.07 1.95 16.72
N ALA A 380 15.23 2.69 16.02
CA ALA A 380 15.48 4.06 15.63
C ALA A 380 15.31 5.00 16.82
N PHE A 381 16.11 6.06 16.86
CA PHE A 381 15.94 7.11 17.86
C PHE A 381 14.54 7.73 17.75
N GLY A 382 13.83 7.81 18.88
CA GLY A 382 12.46 8.31 18.93
C GLY A 382 11.40 7.27 18.59
N ASP A 383 11.76 6.00 18.34
CA ASP A 383 10.79 4.92 18.27
C ASP A 383 10.37 4.48 19.69
N LEU A 384 9.19 4.91 20.11
CA LEU A 384 8.66 4.59 21.44
C LEU A 384 8.25 3.12 21.58
N ILE A 385 8.02 2.40 20.48
CA ILE A 385 7.75 0.96 20.51
C ILE A 385 8.95 0.20 21.08
N CYS A 386 10.18 0.55 20.66
CA CYS A 386 11.40 -0.05 21.20
C CYS A 386 11.57 0.18 22.70
N THR A 387 10.99 1.27 23.23
CA THR A 387 10.99 1.59 24.66
C THR A 387 9.79 0.99 25.41
N GLY A 388 9.06 0.06 24.79
CA GLY A 388 7.93 -0.66 25.40
C GLY A 388 6.61 0.13 25.42
N GLN A 389 6.54 1.31 24.82
CA GLN A 389 5.31 2.10 24.77
C GLN A 389 4.55 1.79 23.47
N PRO A 390 3.22 1.54 23.51
CA PRO A 390 2.43 1.22 22.31
C PRO A 390 2.08 2.46 21.47
N ILE A 391 3.05 3.37 21.25
CA ILE A 391 2.87 4.63 20.52
C ILE A 391 3.66 4.58 19.22
N ILE A 392 2.95 4.65 18.10
CA ILE A 392 3.57 4.66 16.76
C ILE A 392 3.94 6.10 16.39
N LEU A 393 5.24 6.35 16.22
CA LEU A 393 5.79 7.60 15.72
C LEU A 393 6.46 7.38 14.35
N PRO A 394 6.79 8.45 13.58
CA PRO A 394 7.44 8.29 12.27
C PRO A 394 8.72 7.45 12.30
N ALA A 395 9.48 7.51 13.40
CA ALA A 395 10.67 6.68 13.60
C ALA A 395 10.36 5.17 13.52
N HIS A 396 9.18 4.73 13.96
CA HIS A 396 8.75 3.33 13.90
C HIS A 396 8.41 2.87 12.47
N LEU A 397 8.06 3.80 11.58
CA LEU A 397 7.62 3.48 10.22
C LEU A 397 8.75 3.55 9.18
N GLY A 398 9.97 3.90 9.63
CA GLY A 398 11.12 4.16 8.76
C GLY A 398 12.05 2.98 8.48
N TYR A 399 11.82 1.81 9.10
CA TYR A 399 12.78 0.69 9.09
C TYR A 399 13.04 0.05 7.72
N GLY A 400 12.24 0.35 6.70
CA GLY A 400 12.58 -0.02 5.33
C GLY A 400 13.95 0.50 4.89
N ALA A 401 14.42 1.61 5.47
CA ALA A 401 15.75 2.17 5.22
C ALA A 401 16.89 1.31 5.80
N ASP A 402 16.63 0.49 6.82
CA ASP A 402 17.61 -0.38 7.46
C ASP A 402 17.80 -1.71 6.73
N ALA A 403 16.96 -2.00 5.73
CA ALA A 403 16.98 -3.25 4.98
C ALA A 403 18.37 -3.61 4.39
N PRO A 404 19.15 -2.69 3.79
CA PRO A 404 20.50 -3.02 3.32
C PRO A 404 21.46 -3.45 4.45
N ALA A 405 21.40 -2.77 5.60
CA ALA A 405 22.25 -3.12 6.76
C ALA A 405 21.84 -4.47 7.37
N ALA A 406 20.53 -4.75 7.42
CA ALA A 406 20.00 -6.04 7.83
C ALA A 406 20.44 -7.16 6.87
N ALA A 407 20.36 -6.93 5.56
CA ALA A 407 20.80 -7.90 4.55
C ALA A 407 22.30 -8.17 4.64
N ALA A 408 23.13 -7.14 4.84
CA ALA A 408 24.56 -7.31 5.06
C ALA A 408 24.88 -8.13 6.33
N PHE A 409 24.13 -7.91 7.42
CA PHE A 409 24.27 -8.69 8.64
C PHE A 409 23.96 -10.17 8.43
N VAL A 410 22.91 -10.48 7.66
CA VAL A 410 22.55 -11.86 7.28
C VAL A 410 23.62 -12.45 6.36
N ALA A 411 24.05 -11.73 5.31
CA ALA A 411 25.03 -12.21 4.34
C ALA A 411 26.37 -12.60 4.97
N ALA A 412 26.78 -11.94 6.05
CA ALA A 412 27.96 -12.31 6.81
C ALA A 412 27.86 -13.65 7.57
N ARG A 413 26.67 -14.29 7.59
CA ARG A 413 26.37 -15.50 8.38
C ARG A 413 25.85 -16.67 7.55
N VAL A 414 25.46 -16.44 6.29
CA VAL A 414 24.79 -17.44 5.44
C VAL A 414 25.56 -17.76 4.19
#